data_AF-A0A946GV17-F1
#
_entry.id   AF-A0A946GV17-F1
#
_cell.length_a   1.000
_cell.length_b   1.000
_cell.length_c   1.000
_cell.angle_alpha   90.00
_cell.angle_beta   90.00
_cell.angle_gamma   90.00
#
_symmetry.space_group_name_H-M   'P 1'
#
loop_
_entity.id
_entity.type
_entity.pdbx_description
1 polymer ?
#
loop_
_entity_poly.entity_id
_entity_poly.type
_entity_poly.pdbx_seq_one_letter_code
_entity_poly.pdbx_strand_id
1 'polypeptide(L)'
;MLVMMTADLEKPEGMAKGDFFEVWRQESVAAIEAVKAGAIKSIYKVAGEYQIIAIVEVDSGDQIDHIVHNLPIWKLGYGHIVPKITWKPLRSYENWAEDLKELAKS
;
A
#
# COMPACT_ATOMS: atom_id res chain seq x y z
N MET A 1 2.33 10.71 9.61
CA MET A 1 1.19 10.95 8.69
C MET A 1 0.60 9.63 8.22
N LEU A 2 -0.72 9.56 8.07
CA LEU A 2 -1.37 8.38 7.49
C LEU A 2 -1.40 8.52 5.97
N VAL A 3 -1.09 7.43 5.28
CA VAL A 3 -1.18 7.34 3.82
C VAL A 3 -1.96 6.10 3.43
N MET A 4 -2.90 6.24 2.49
CA MET A 4 -3.49 5.11 1.81
C MET A 4 -2.64 4.73 0.61
N MET A 5 -2.17 3.49 0.60
CA MET A 5 -1.52 2.86 -0.53
C MET A 5 -2.56 2.03 -1.29
N THR A 6 -2.57 2.13 -2.63
CA THR A 6 -3.19 1.14 -3.50
C THR A 6 -2.14 0.58 -4.44
N ALA A 7 -2.11 -0.74 -4.60
CA ALA A 7 -1.22 -1.41 -5.54
C ALA A 7 -2.03 -2.36 -6.42
N ASP A 8 -1.99 -2.12 -7.73
CA ASP A 8 -2.58 -2.98 -8.74
C ASP A 8 -1.49 -3.95 -9.19
N LEU A 9 -1.78 -5.25 -9.18
CA LEU A 9 -0.87 -6.30 -9.63
C LEU A 9 -1.36 -6.84 -10.98
N GLU A 10 -0.42 -7.08 -11.88
CA GLU A 10 -0.67 -7.70 -13.17
C GLU A 10 0.33 -8.83 -13.39
N LYS A 11 -0.17 -9.98 -13.85
CA LYS A 11 0.71 -11.09 -14.22
C LYS A 11 1.28 -10.81 -15.62
N PRO A 12 2.60 -10.63 -15.77
CA PRO A 12 3.19 -10.37 -17.07
C PRO A 12 2.92 -11.48 -18.08
N GLU A 13 2.89 -11.11 -19.36
CA GLU A 13 2.88 -12.05 -20.46
C GLU A 13 4.20 -12.88 -20.43
N GLY A 14 4.11 -14.19 -20.59
CA GLY A 14 5.26 -15.10 -20.47
C GLY A 14 5.65 -15.52 -19.04
N MET A 15 5.18 -14.83 -17.98
CA MET A 15 5.40 -15.30 -16.60
C MET A 15 4.49 -16.48 -16.27
N ALA A 16 5.07 -17.54 -15.69
CA ALA A 16 4.30 -18.68 -15.21
C ALA A 16 3.37 -18.26 -14.06
N LYS A 17 2.18 -18.85 -14.02
CA LYS A 17 1.18 -18.57 -12.98
C LYS A 17 1.72 -18.86 -11.58
N GLY A 18 2.49 -19.94 -11.42
CA GLY A 18 3.10 -20.31 -10.14
C GLY A 18 4.05 -19.25 -9.62
N ASP A 19 4.94 -18.74 -10.47
CA ASP A 19 5.94 -17.73 -10.10
C ASP A 19 5.27 -16.43 -9.65
N PHE A 20 4.24 -15.98 -10.37
CA PHE A 20 3.48 -14.78 -9.99
C PHE A 20 2.87 -14.90 -8.59
N PHE A 21 2.24 -16.03 -8.28
CA PHE A 21 1.64 -16.24 -6.97
C PHE A 21 2.69 -16.52 -5.88
N GLU A 22 3.84 -17.10 -6.21
CA GLU A 22 4.92 -17.28 -5.23
C GLU A 22 5.53 -15.95 -4.81
N VAL A 23 5.76 -15.03 -5.76
CA VAL A 23 6.19 -13.67 -5.44
C VAL A 23 5.16 -12.97 -4.55
N TRP A 24 3.88 -13.05 -4.92
CA TRP A 24 2.81 -12.45 -4.10
C TRP A 24 2.67 -13.14 -2.74
N ARG A 25 2.93 -14.44 -2.63
CA ARG A 25 2.95 -15.17 -1.36
C ARG A 25 4.07 -14.64 -0.45
N GLN A 26 5.29 -14.48 -0.97
CA GLN A 26 6.41 -13.90 -0.22
C GLN A 26 6.11 -12.48 0.25
N GLU A 27 5.53 -11.67 -0.64
CA GLU A 27 5.06 -10.32 -0.32
C GLU A 27 4.02 -10.34 0.82
N SER A 28 3.04 -11.24 0.76
CA SER A 28 2.00 -11.32 1.79
C SER A 28 2.54 -11.70 3.16
N VAL A 29 3.58 -12.53 3.25
CA VAL A 29 4.25 -12.86 4.51
C VAL A 29 4.89 -11.61 5.11
N ALA A 30 5.69 -10.88 4.31
CA ALA A 30 6.35 -9.65 4.75
C ALA A 30 5.34 -8.57 5.15
N ALA A 31 4.25 -8.41 4.39
CA ALA A 31 3.21 -7.44 4.69
C ALA A 31 2.47 -7.78 6.00
N ILE A 32 2.19 -9.07 6.26
CA ILE A 32 1.57 -9.50 7.52
C ILE A 32 2.50 -9.26 8.72
N GLU A 33 3.80 -9.47 8.55
CA GLU A 33 4.79 -9.14 9.59
C GLU A 33 4.85 -7.63 9.86
N ALA A 34 4.80 -6.80 8.82
CA ALA A 34 4.75 -5.34 8.95
C ALA A 34 3.47 -4.83 9.64
N VAL A 35 2.33 -5.50 9.43
CA VAL A 35 1.08 -5.24 10.19
C VAL A 35 1.28 -5.58 11.67
N LYS A 36 1.84 -6.75 11.98
CA LYS A 36 2.11 -7.16 13.37
C LYS A 36 3.11 -6.24 14.07
N ALA A 37 4.07 -5.69 13.35
CA ALA A 37 5.02 -4.71 13.84
C ALA A 37 4.43 -3.30 14.00
N GLY A 38 3.20 -3.07 13.55
CA GLY A 38 2.49 -1.78 13.67
C GLY A 38 2.85 -0.74 12.62
N ALA A 39 3.73 -1.07 11.65
CA ALA A 39 4.10 -0.20 10.54
C ALA A 39 2.93 -0.01 9.55
N ILE A 40 2.20 -1.09 9.27
CA ILE A 40 0.95 -1.05 8.49
C ILE A 40 -0.22 -1.10 9.46
N LYS A 41 -1.09 -0.08 9.46
CA LYS A 41 -2.27 -0.02 10.33
C LYS A 41 -3.34 -1.00 9.91
N SER A 42 -3.53 -1.17 8.61
CA SER A 42 -4.47 -2.14 8.04
C SER A 42 -4.11 -2.45 6.60
N ILE A 43 -4.37 -3.68 6.17
CA ILE A 43 -4.17 -4.14 4.79
C ILE A 43 -5.34 -5.01 4.36
N TYR A 44 -5.74 -4.87 3.09
CA TYR A 44 -6.87 -5.58 2.51
C TYR A 44 -6.54 -6.02 1.09
N LYS A 45 -7.01 -7.22 0.73
CA LYS A 45 -7.07 -7.69 -0.64
C LYS A 45 -8.44 -7.36 -1.21
N VAL A 46 -8.51 -6.69 -2.34
CA VAL A 46 -9.78 -6.35 -3.01
C VAL A 46 -10.36 -7.62 -3.62
N ALA A 47 -11.51 -8.08 -3.12
CA ALA A 47 -12.11 -9.34 -3.56
C ALA A 47 -12.37 -9.33 -5.08
N GLY A 48 -12.07 -10.43 -5.77
CA GLY A 48 -12.18 -10.52 -7.23
C GLY A 48 -11.05 -9.86 -8.04
N GLU A 49 -10.28 -8.93 -7.46
CA GLU A 49 -9.26 -8.16 -8.19
C GLU A 49 -7.84 -8.52 -7.74
N TYR A 50 -6.85 -8.27 -8.61
CA TYR A 50 -5.43 -8.27 -8.25
C TYR A 50 -5.04 -6.89 -7.73
N GLN A 51 -5.66 -6.49 -6.62
CA GLN A 51 -5.42 -5.20 -6.01
C GLN A 51 -5.31 -5.33 -4.50
N ILE A 52 -4.38 -4.57 -3.93
CA ILE A 52 -4.16 -4.43 -2.49
C ILE A 52 -4.41 -2.97 -2.09
N ILE A 53 -5.06 -2.79 -0.94
CA ILE A 53 -5.23 -1.49 -0.29
C ILE A 53 -4.61 -1.58 1.10
N ALA A 54 -3.77 -0.62 1.45
CA ALA A 54 -3.18 -0.54 2.79
C ALA A 54 -3.27 0.88 3.36
N ILE A 55 -3.37 0.98 4.67
CA ILE A 55 -3.20 2.22 5.42
C ILE A 55 -1.89 2.10 6.19
N VAL A 56 -0.96 3.01 5.92
CA VAL A 56 0.39 2.99 6.48
C VAL A 56 0.60 4.28 7.26
N GLU A 57 1.27 4.19 8.39
CA GLU A 57 1.74 5.36 9.13
C GLU A 57 3.21 5.59 8.80
N VAL A 58 3.52 6.78 8.27
CA VAL A 58 4.87 7.17 7.86
C VAL A 58 5.22 8.57 8.36
N ASP A 59 6.48 8.83 8.63
CA ASP A 59 7.01 10.12 9.08
C ASP A 59 7.29 11.07 7.92
N SER A 60 7.70 10.54 6.75
CA SER A 60 8.07 11.32 5.58
C SER A 60 7.86 10.55 4.27
N GLY A 61 7.98 11.27 3.14
CA GLY A 61 8.04 10.65 1.81
C GLY A 61 9.22 9.70 1.64
N ASP A 62 10.39 10.02 2.20
CA ASP A 62 11.58 9.15 2.14
C ASP A 62 11.30 7.79 2.79
N GLN A 63 10.54 7.77 3.89
CA GLN A 63 10.17 6.51 4.53
C GLN A 63 9.26 5.65 3.64
N ILE A 64 8.42 6.27 2.81
CA ILE A 64 7.61 5.55 1.81
C ILE A 64 8.54 4.81 0.85
N ASP A 65 9.53 5.50 0.27
CA ASP A 65 10.49 4.88 -0.65
C ASP A 65 11.29 3.77 0.05
N HIS A 66 11.73 3.97 1.29
CA HIS A 66 12.42 2.94 2.07
C HIS A 66 11.53 1.71 2.32
N ILE A 67 10.24 1.88 2.61
CA ILE A 67 9.31 0.76 2.78
C ILE A 67 9.15 0.02 1.46
N VAL A 68 8.83 0.72 0.37
CA VAL A 68 8.60 0.15 -0.96
C VAL A 68 9.80 -0.68 -1.43
N HIS A 69 11.01 -0.13 -1.35
CA HIS A 69 12.22 -0.84 -1.79
C HIS A 69 12.60 -2.00 -0.86
N ASN A 70 12.02 -2.07 0.35
CA ASN A 70 12.24 -3.18 1.26
C ASN A 70 11.27 -4.36 1.07
N LEU A 71 10.19 -4.16 0.32
CA LEU A 71 9.21 -5.19 0.00
C LEU A 71 9.80 -6.25 -0.95
N PRO A 72 9.48 -7.54 -0.75
CA PRO A 72 9.95 -8.64 -1.61
C PRO A 72 9.79 -8.38 -3.10
N ILE A 73 8.65 -7.86 -3.57
CA ILE A 73 8.40 -7.56 -4.98
C ILE A 73 9.49 -6.65 -5.57
N TRP A 74 9.92 -5.62 -4.85
CA TRP A 74 10.95 -4.68 -5.32
C TRP A 74 12.35 -5.27 -5.15
N LYS A 75 12.65 -5.88 -3.99
CA LYS A 75 13.95 -6.51 -3.72
C LYS A 75 14.32 -7.59 -4.73
N LEU A 76 13.34 -8.35 -5.18
CA LEU A 76 13.51 -9.47 -6.11
C LEU A 76 13.44 -9.04 -7.58
N GLY A 77 13.29 -7.74 -7.87
CA GLY A 77 13.22 -7.22 -9.24
C GLY A 77 11.87 -7.43 -9.95
N TYR A 78 10.83 -7.81 -9.20
CA TYR A 78 9.47 -8.00 -9.72
C TYR A 78 8.63 -6.72 -9.73
N GLY A 79 9.22 -5.52 -9.58
CA GLY A 79 8.45 -4.26 -9.60
C GLY A 79 7.56 -4.07 -10.85
N HIS A 80 7.92 -4.71 -11.96
CA HIS A 80 7.14 -4.74 -13.20
C HIS A 80 5.78 -5.48 -13.08
N ILE A 81 5.56 -6.28 -12.04
CA ILE A 81 4.25 -6.91 -11.77
C ILE A 81 3.28 -5.96 -11.08
N VAL A 82 3.74 -4.77 -10.67
CA VAL A 82 2.92 -3.72 -10.05
C VAL A 82 2.85 -2.53 -11.00
N PRO A 83 2.04 -2.59 -12.08
CA PRO A 83 1.97 -1.53 -13.07
C PRO A 83 1.52 -0.18 -12.50
N LYS A 84 0.81 -0.20 -11.35
CA LYS A 84 0.29 1.01 -10.73
C LYS A 84 0.33 0.91 -9.21
N ILE A 85 0.97 1.90 -8.62
CA ILE A 85 0.94 2.16 -7.18
C ILE A 85 0.52 3.61 -6.94
N THR A 86 -0.37 3.86 -5.99
CA THR A 86 -0.76 5.22 -5.60
C THR A 86 -0.66 5.41 -4.11
N TRP A 87 -0.28 6.63 -3.71
CA TRP A 87 -0.15 7.06 -2.33
C TRP A 87 -1.03 8.28 -2.12
N LYS A 88 -1.97 8.21 -1.18
CA LYS A 88 -2.89 9.30 -0.86
C LYS A 88 -2.72 9.69 0.60
N PRO A 89 -2.21 10.89 0.90
CA PRO A 89 -2.18 11.41 2.26
C PRO A 89 -3.58 11.46 2.86
N LEU A 90 -3.71 10.98 4.09
CA LEU A 90 -4.94 11.01 4.86
C LEU A 90 -4.76 11.96 6.05
N ARG A 91 -5.80 12.76 6.30
CA ARG A 91 -5.92 13.58 7.51
C ARG A 91 -7.16 13.16 8.29
N SER A 92 -7.17 13.47 9.59
CA SER A 92 -8.33 13.25 10.46
C SER A 92 -9.57 13.94 9.89
N TYR A 93 -10.68 13.20 9.87
CA TYR A 93 -11.98 13.74 9.48
C TYR A 93 -12.54 14.65 10.57
N GLU A 94 -12.22 14.39 11.85
CA GLU A 94 -12.58 15.28 12.97
C GLU A 94 -11.97 16.68 12.77
N ASN A 95 -10.70 16.77 12.41
CA ASN A 95 -10.06 18.05 12.12
C ASN A 95 -10.73 18.76 10.93
N TRP A 96 -11.16 18.01 9.91
CA TRP A 96 -11.95 18.59 8.81
C TRP A 96 -13.34 19.04 9.24
N ALA A 97 -14.00 18.32 10.13
CA ALA A 97 -15.29 18.71 10.69
C ALA A 97 -15.20 20.03 11.47
N GLU A 98 -14.09 20.29 12.17
CA GLU A 98 -13.84 21.59 12.80
C GLU A 98 -13.62 22.71 11.77
N ASP A 99 -12.78 22.48 10.75
CA ASP A 99 -12.58 23.46 9.67
C ASP A 99 -13.91 23.82 8.96
N LEU A 100 -14.78 22.83 8.75
CA LEU A 100 -16.10 23.02 8.15
C LEU A 100 -17.00 23.96 8.97
N LYS A 101 -16.87 24.00 10.30
CA LYS A 101 -17.65 24.94 11.13
C LYS A 101 -17.30 26.39 10.85
N GLU A 102 -16.04 26.68 10.55
CA GLU A 102 -15.61 28.04 10.18
C GLU A 102 -15.99 28.36 8.74
N LEU A 103 -15.79 27.42 7.81
CA LEU A 103 -16.15 27.61 6.40
C LEU A 103 -17.67 27.78 6.20
N ALA A 104 -18.51 27.13 7.01
CA ALA A 104 -19.95 27.27 6.91
C ALA A 104 -20.49 28.63 7.41
N LYS A 105 -19.64 29.46 8.03
CA LYS A 105 -20.00 30.82 8.49
C LYS A 105 -19.76 31.90 7.43
N SER A 106 -19.08 31.57 6.32
CA SER A 106 -18.85 32.48 5.18
C SER A 106 -20.01 32.45 4.20
#